data_AF-A0A9E5RFI3-F1
#
_entry.id   AF-A0A9E5RFI3-F1
#
_cell.length_a   1.000
_cell.length_b   1.000
_cell.length_c   1.000
_cell.angle_alpha   90.00
_cell.angle_beta   90.00
_cell.angle_gamma   90.00
#
_symmetry.space_group_name_H-M   'P 1'
#
loop_
_entity.id
_entity.type
_entity.pdbx_description
1 polymer ?
#
loop_
_entity_poly.entity_id
_entity_poly.type
_entity_poly.pdbx_seq_one_letter_code
_entity_poly.pdbx_strand_id
1 'polypeptide(L)'
;MKTIRRLLTFLLIVVLTTAIAVACNSSGTGDNSTAPVRVGSKDFTEEFILGEMYALVLENSGLQVERKLNLGGTPVAQSALLNDEIDLYPEYTGTALLTVLKLPVNSDRQQVFDTVSAAYKEQFDLVWLDPAPMNNTQSLAMTQEKAEQYGIRTISDLVSQAEQLTIVTTPEFQEREDGLPGLKRVYGEFDFERLIPVDAGLRYEALI
;
A
#
# COMPACT_ATOMS: atom_id res chain seq x y z
N MET A 1 70.85 19.83 -3.37
CA MET A 1 69.62 19.33 -4.06
C MET A 1 68.94 18.15 -3.34
N LYS A 2 69.65 17.10 -2.91
CA LYS A 2 69.04 15.94 -2.21
C LYS A 2 68.44 16.26 -0.82
N THR A 3 69.06 17.19 -0.08
CA THR A 3 68.60 17.64 1.24
C THR A 3 67.33 18.49 1.18
N ILE A 4 67.25 19.42 0.22
CA ILE A 4 66.05 20.24 -0.03
C ILE A 4 64.84 19.38 -0.44
N ARG A 5 65.07 18.34 -1.26
CA ARG A 5 64.02 17.41 -1.68
C ARG A 5 63.48 16.59 -0.49
N ARG A 6 64.35 16.17 0.44
CA ARG A 6 63.94 15.47 1.67
C ARG A 6 63.15 16.37 2.62
N LEU A 7 63.53 17.65 2.74
CA LEU A 7 62.80 18.63 3.55
C LEU A 7 61.39 18.90 3.00
N LEU A 8 61.27 19.04 1.67
CA LEU A 8 59.98 19.24 1.00
C LEU A 8 59.07 18.02 1.12
N THR A 9 59.61 16.80 1.01
CA THR A 9 58.82 15.57 1.21
C THR A 9 58.34 15.43 2.66
N PHE A 10 59.17 15.80 3.64
CA PHE A 10 58.78 15.78 5.04
C PHE A 10 57.69 16.82 5.35
N LEU A 11 57.82 18.04 4.79
CA LEU A 11 56.80 19.08 4.93
C LEU A 11 55.46 18.67 4.30
N LEU A 12 55.48 18.01 3.14
CA LEU A 12 54.30 17.52 2.46
C LEU A 12 53.58 16.42 3.26
N ILE A 13 54.34 15.50 3.88
CA ILE A 13 53.79 14.45 4.73
C ILE A 13 53.15 15.05 5.99
N VAL A 14 53.80 16.03 6.63
CA VAL A 14 53.25 16.72 7.81
C VAL A 14 51.94 17.44 7.46
N VAL A 15 51.89 18.17 6.33
CA VAL A 15 50.67 18.85 5.86
C VAL A 15 49.56 17.85 5.51
N LEU A 16 49.90 16.69 4.94
CA LEU A 16 48.91 15.66 4.63
C LEU A 16 48.37 14.99 5.90
N THR A 17 49.20 14.80 6.92
CA THR A 17 48.77 14.24 8.21
C THR A 17 47.94 15.21 9.04
N THR A 18 48.21 16.52 8.97
CA THR A 18 47.37 17.53 9.65
C THR A 18 46.03 17.73 8.92
N ALA A 19 45.99 17.60 7.59
CA ALA A 19 44.74 17.64 6.83
C ALA A 19 43.80 16.47 7.15
N ILE A 20 44.36 15.27 7.39
CA ILE A 20 43.57 14.08 7.78
C ILE A 20 43.07 14.19 9.23
N ALA A 21 43.85 14.80 10.13
CA ALA A 21 43.43 14.99 11.53
C ALA A 21 42.32 16.04 11.71
N VAL A 22 42.25 17.07 10.86
CA VAL A 22 41.18 18.09 10.88
C VAL A 22 39.88 17.57 10.26
N ALA A 23 39.95 16.59 9.35
CA ALA A 23 38.77 15.95 8.76
C ALA A 23 38.04 14.99 9.71
N CYS A 24 38.65 14.60 10.83
CA CYS A 24 38.03 13.72 11.83
C CYS A 24 37.46 14.45 13.06
N ASN A 25 37.49 15.80 13.09
CA ASN A 25 37.09 16.56 14.28
C ASN A 25 35.94 17.56 14.03
N SER A 26 35.17 17.39 12.95
CA SER A 26 33.80 17.92 12.89
C SER A 26 32.88 16.97 13.65
N SER A 27 33.02 16.96 14.97
CA SER A 27 31.96 16.58 15.88
C SER A 27 30.79 17.54 15.63
N GLY A 28 29.99 17.21 14.63
CA GLY A 28 28.70 17.81 14.42
C GLY A 28 27.92 17.65 15.72
N THR A 29 27.54 18.77 16.29
CA THR A 29 26.34 18.84 17.13
C THR A 29 25.18 18.36 16.27
N GLY A 30 25.01 17.03 16.22
CA GLY A 30 23.85 16.39 15.64
C GLY A 30 22.67 16.87 16.44
N ASP A 31 21.91 17.78 15.84
CA ASP A 31 20.53 17.97 16.19
C ASP A 31 19.91 16.56 16.23
N ASN A 32 19.44 16.12 17.40
CA ASN A 32 18.71 14.87 17.56
C ASN A 32 17.30 15.03 16.94
N SER A 33 17.21 15.58 15.73
CA SER A 33 16.01 15.45 14.92
C SER A 33 15.99 14.01 14.43
N THR A 34 15.25 13.17 15.16
CA THR A 34 14.82 11.87 14.67
C THR A 34 14.22 12.07 13.29
N ALA A 35 14.67 11.29 12.30
CA ALA A 35 14.11 11.34 10.95
C ALA A 35 12.57 11.23 11.03
N PRO A 36 11.83 11.99 10.21
CA PRO A 36 10.37 11.95 10.24
C PRO A 36 9.89 10.55 9.87
N VAL A 37 8.83 10.10 10.53
CA VAL A 37 8.13 8.86 10.17
C VAL A 37 7.35 9.09 8.89
N ARG A 38 7.57 8.26 7.88
CA ARG A 38 6.99 8.39 6.55
C ARG A 38 5.69 7.58 6.47
N VAL A 39 4.57 8.27 6.44
CA VAL A 39 3.23 7.65 6.40
C VAL A 39 2.72 7.62 4.97
N GLY A 40 2.51 6.42 4.44
CA GLY A 40 1.96 6.18 3.11
C GLY A 40 0.45 5.94 3.09
N SER A 41 -0.11 5.89 1.88
CA SER A 41 -1.46 5.37 1.63
C SER A 41 -1.59 4.85 0.20
N LYS A 42 -2.60 4.00 -0.03
CA LYS A 42 -3.06 3.74 -1.40
C LYS A 42 -3.86 4.91 -1.98
N ASP A 43 -4.32 4.77 -3.22
CA ASP A 43 -4.90 5.82 -4.08
C ASP A 43 -6.43 5.95 -4.03
N PHE A 44 -7.05 5.71 -2.87
CA PHE A 44 -8.50 5.88 -2.70
C PHE A 44 -8.89 6.53 -1.37
N THR A 45 -10.13 7.02 -1.30
CA THR A 45 -10.59 7.94 -0.25
C THR A 45 -10.37 7.43 1.17
N GLU A 46 -10.73 6.19 1.47
CA GLU A 46 -10.55 5.62 2.82
C GLU A 46 -9.07 5.59 3.20
N GLU A 47 -8.18 5.25 2.27
CA GLU A 47 -6.73 5.21 2.49
C GLU A 47 -6.13 6.60 2.73
N PHE A 48 -6.63 7.64 2.06
CA PHE A 48 -6.23 9.01 2.37
C PHE A 48 -6.65 9.40 3.79
N ILE A 49 -7.88 9.06 4.19
CA ILE A 49 -8.38 9.36 5.53
C ILE A 49 -7.57 8.60 6.59
N LEU A 50 -7.34 7.30 6.40
CA LEU A 50 -6.59 6.47 7.34
C LEU A 50 -5.12 6.88 7.42
N GLY A 51 -4.48 7.19 6.29
CA GLY A 51 -3.12 7.71 6.25
C GLY A 51 -2.99 9.04 7.00
N GLU A 52 -3.92 9.97 6.81
CA GLU A 52 -3.96 11.22 7.60
C GLU A 52 -4.21 10.97 9.09
N MET A 53 -5.11 10.05 9.44
CA MET A 53 -5.35 9.67 10.84
C MET A 53 -4.08 9.12 11.49
N TYR A 54 -3.33 8.27 10.81
CA TYR A 54 -2.06 7.72 11.32
C TYR A 54 -1.03 8.83 11.52
N ALA A 55 -0.89 9.73 10.55
CA ALA A 55 0.00 10.88 10.64
C ALA A 55 -0.34 11.77 11.85
N LEU A 56 -1.62 12.12 12.03
CA LEU A 56 -2.07 12.97 13.13
C LEU A 56 -1.84 12.33 14.50
N VAL A 57 -2.04 11.01 14.64
CA VAL A 57 -1.78 10.29 15.90
C VAL A 57 -0.29 10.29 16.25
N LEU A 58 0.59 10.09 15.27
CA LEU A 58 2.04 10.13 15.45
C LEU A 58 2.51 11.56 15.80
N GLU A 59 2.01 12.58 15.10
CA GLU A 59 2.31 13.98 15.38
C GLU A 59 1.86 14.39 16.78
N ASN A 60 0.65 13.98 17.20
CA ASN A 60 0.15 14.22 18.55
C ASN A 60 0.97 13.50 19.64
N SER A 61 1.72 12.46 19.26
CA SER A 61 2.67 11.76 20.14
C SER A 61 4.07 12.40 20.15
N GLY A 62 4.26 13.52 19.44
CA GLY A 62 5.50 14.28 19.39
C GLY A 62 6.50 13.83 18.31
N LEU A 63 6.10 12.94 17.40
CA LEU A 63 6.93 12.51 16.27
C LEU A 63 6.78 13.46 15.09
N GLN A 64 7.86 13.68 14.34
CA GLN A 64 7.75 14.32 13.04
C GLN A 64 7.23 13.31 12.02
N VAL A 65 6.35 13.74 11.12
CA VAL A 65 5.76 12.87 10.09
C VAL A 65 5.96 13.48 8.71
N GLU A 66 6.36 12.65 7.75
CA GLU A 66 6.33 12.96 6.33
C GLU A 66 5.18 12.17 5.68
N ARG A 67 4.26 12.87 5.02
CA ARG A 67 3.13 12.23 4.32
C ARG A 67 3.53 11.86 2.91
N LYS A 68 3.39 10.58 2.55
CA LYS A 68 3.63 9.97 1.24
C LYS A 68 2.36 9.30 0.73
N LEU A 69 1.25 10.04 0.78
CA LEU A 69 -0.06 9.52 0.39
C LEU A 69 -0.17 9.34 -1.13
N ASN A 70 -1.17 8.59 -1.58
CA ASN A 70 -1.49 8.39 -2.99
C ASN A 70 -0.39 7.67 -3.79
N LEU A 71 0.11 6.55 -3.25
CA LEU A 71 1.16 5.76 -3.90
C LEU A 71 0.65 4.93 -5.08
N GLY A 72 -0.66 4.66 -5.15
CA GLY A 72 -1.26 3.70 -6.08
C GLY A 72 -1.81 2.48 -5.35
N GLY A 73 -1.95 1.35 -6.05
CA GLY A 73 -2.41 0.09 -5.48
C GLY A 73 -1.37 -0.62 -4.60
N THR A 74 -1.79 -1.75 -4.00
CA THR A 74 -0.97 -2.54 -3.08
C THR A 74 0.45 -2.89 -3.58
N PRO A 75 0.70 -3.26 -4.85
CA PRO A 75 2.07 -3.57 -5.30
C PRO A 75 3.02 -2.37 -5.19
N VAL A 76 2.52 -1.14 -5.42
CA VAL A 76 3.33 0.07 -5.32
C VAL A 76 3.59 0.42 -3.87
N ALA A 77 2.57 0.37 -3.01
CA ALA A 77 2.71 0.62 -1.57
C ALA A 77 3.64 -0.41 -0.89
N GLN A 78 3.51 -1.71 -1.23
CA GLN A 78 4.40 -2.75 -0.73
C GLN A 78 5.84 -2.52 -1.19
N SER A 79 6.06 -2.13 -2.45
CA SER A 79 7.40 -1.81 -2.95
C SER A 79 7.99 -0.59 -2.21
N ALA A 80 7.17 0.41 -1.92
CA ALA A 80 7.59 1.59 -1.16
C ALA A 80 7.98 1.25 0.29
N LEU A 81 7.29 0.30 0.95
CA LEU A 81 7.75 -0.20 2.26
C LEU A 81 9.10 -0.92 2.14
N LEU A 82 9.26 -1.81 1.16
CA LEU A 82 10.47 -2.64 1.03
C LEU A 82 11.71 -1.83 0.61
N ASN A 83 11.52 -0.69 -0.05
CA ASN A 83 12.59 0.19 -0.51
C ASN A 83 12.86 1.34 0.47
N ASP A 84 12.32 1.27 1.70
CA ASP A 84 12.41 2.35 2.68
C ASP A 84 11.97 3.69 2.09
N GLU A 85 10.86 3.76 1.36
CA GLU A 85 10.26 5.02 0.89
C GLU A 85 9.12 5.48 1.81
N ILE A 86 8.49 4.53 2.51
CA ILE A 86 7.53 4.73 3.59
C ILE A 86 7.84 3.78 4.76
N ASP A 87 7.40 4.14 5.96
CA ASP A 87 7.60 3.34 7.18
C ASP A 87 6.33 2.58 7.59
N LEU A 88 5.15 3.11 7.26
CA LEU A 88 3.87 2.47 7.49
C LEU A 88 2.81 2.98 6.53
N TYR A 89 1.80 2.15 6.28
CA TYR A 89 0.56 2.54 5.62
C TYR A 89 -0.60 1.62 6.08
N PRO A 90 -1.87 2.02 5.90
CA PRO A 90 -3.01 1.14 6.12
C PRO A 90 -3.05 0.02 5.06
N GLU A 91 -3.18 -1.24 5.47
CA GLU A 91 -3.39 -2.36 4.52
C GLU A 91 -4.46 -3.32 5.02
N TYR A 92 -5.10 -4.02 4.08
CA TYR A 92 -6.16 -4.98 4.33
C TYR A 92 -5.59 -6.39 4.28
N THR A 93 -5.92 -7.18 5.30
CA THR A 93 -5.38 -8.53 5.48
C THR A 93 -5.67 -9.45 4.29
N GLY A 94 -6.90 -9.46 3.78
CA GLY A 94 -7.27 -10.24 2.60
C GLY A 94 -6.54 -9.79 1.31
N THR A 95 -6.29 -8.49 1.17
CA THR A 95 -5.53 -7.95 0.03
C THR A 95 -4.07 -8.35 0.10
N ALA A 96 -3.44 -8.24 1.27
CA ALA A 96 -2.06 -8.71 1.47
C ALA A 96 -1.91 -10.22 1.24
N LEU A 97 -2.85 -11.02 1.73
CA LEU A 97 -2.88 -12.47 1.53
C LEU A 97 -2.85 -12.84 0.03
N LEU A 98 -3.72 -12.22 -0.76
CA LEU A 98 -3.90 -12.57 -2.17
C LEU A 98 -2.89 -11.87 -3.09
N THR A 99 -2.64 -10.58 -2.87
CA THR A 99 -1.86 -9.74 -3.78
C THR A 99 -0.37 -9.84 -3.50
N VAL A 100 0.05 -9.90 -2.23
CA VAL A 100 1.47 -9.91 -1.84
C VAL A 100 1.94 -11.35 -1.61
N LEU A 101 1.27 -12.09 -0.74
CA LEU A 101 1.71 -13.44 -0.35
C LEU A 101 1.32 -14.53 -1.37
N LYS A 102 0.39 -14.22 -2.30
CA LYS A 102 -0.14 -15.16 -3.31
C LYS A 102 -0.67 -16.46 -2.69
N LEU A 103 -1.29 -16.36 -1.51
CA LEU A 103 -1.89 -17.48 -0.81
C LEU A 103 -3.36 -17.66 -1.21
N PRO A 104 -3.97 -18.84 -1.03
CA PRO A 104 -5.38 -19.07 -1.35
C PRO A 104 -6.33 -18.18 -0.54
N VAL A 105 -7.48 -17.84 -1.13
CA VAL A 105 -8.53 -17.09 -0.45
C VAL A 105 -9.02 -17.81 0.81
N ASN A 106 -9.25 -17.04 1.87
CA ASN A 106 -9.83 -17.51 3.13
C ASN A 106 -10.74 -16.42 3.71
N SER A 107 -11.91 -16.81 4.22
CA SER A 107 -12.91 -15.91 4.77
C SER A 107 -12.88 -15.82 6.30
N ASP A 108 -12.07 -16.63 6.98
CA ASP A 108 -11.88 -16.52 8.43
C ASP A 108 -10.96 -15.35 8.77
N ARG A 109 -11.54 -14.28 9.33
CA ARG A 109 -10.85 -13.04 9.66
C ARG A 109 -9.60 -13.27 10.52
N GLN A 110 -9.71 -14.10 11.56
CA GLN A 110 -8.61 -14.29 12.51
C GLN A 110 -7.49 -15.09 11.85
N GLN A 111 -7.84 -16.17 11.16
CA GLN A 111 -6.87 -17.02 10.48
C GLN A 111 -6.13 -16.26 9.37
N VAL A 112 -6.83 -15.40 8.62
CA VAL A 112 -6.20 -14.53 7.61
C VAL A 112 -5.22 -13.56 8.27
N PHE A 113 -5.62 -12.88 9.35
CA PHE A 113 -4.73 -11.96 10.07
C PHE A 113 -3.48 -12.67 10.61
N ASP A 114 -3.66 -13.81 11.30
CA ASP A 114 -2.56 -14.57 11.89
C ASP A 114 -1.57 -15.04 10.81
N THR A 115 -2.09 -15.52 9.68
CA THR A 115 -1.29 -15.97 8.53
C THR A 115 -0.49 -14.82 7.93
N VAL A 116 -1.16 -13.69 7.66
CA VAL A 116 -0.53 -12.52 7.05
C VAL A 116 0.53 -11.91 7.97
N SER A 117 0.20 -11.74 9.25
CA SER A 117 1.12 -11.18 10.25
C SER A 117 2.39 -12.03 10.39
N ALA A 118 2.24 -13.36 10.51
CA ALA A 118 3.37 -14.28 10.60
C ALA A 118 4.23 -14.26 9.32
N ALA A 119 3.60 -14.32 8.14
CA ALA A 119 4.32 -14.34 6.87
C ALA A 119 5.05 -13.02 6.59
N TYR A 120 4.44 -11.86 6.91
CA TYR A 120 5.11 -10.56 6.74
C TYR A 120 6.31 -10.41 7.66
N LYS A 121 6.20 -10.89 8.90
CA LYS A 121 7.32 -10.86 9.84
C LYS A 121 8.47 -11.74 9.37
N GLU A 122 8.18 -12.93 8.88
CA GLU A 122 9.18 -13.88 8.39
C GLU A 122 9.85 -13.44 7.08
N GLN A 123 9.06 -12.95 6.11
CA GLN A 123 9.54 -12.69 4.75
C GLN A 123 10.11 -11.29 4.56
N PHE A 124 9.60 -10.30 5.30
CA PHE A 124 9.89 -8.88 5.06
C PHE A 124 10.37 -8.12 6.29
N ASP A 125 10.42 -8.76 7.46
CA ASP A 125 10.64 -8.10 8.76
C ASP A 125 9.61 -6.99 9.08
N LEU A 126 8.44 -7.05 8.45
CA LEU A 126 7.35 -6.09 8.62
C LEU A 126 6.36 -6.58 9.67
N VAL A 127 5.83 -5.66 10.48
CA VAL A 127 4.91 -5.97 11.58
C VAL A 127 3.51 -5.47 11.23
N TRP A 128 2.53 -6.37 11.30
CA TRP A 128 1.12 -6.00 11.28
C TRP A 128 0.66 -5.59 12.68
N LEU A 129 0.04 -4.42 12.78
CA LEU A 129 -0.57 -3.91 14.01
C LEU A 129 -1.99 -4.47 14.18
N ASP A 130 -2.62 -4.15 15.31
CA ASP A 130 -3.99 -4.57 15.61
C ASP A 130 -4.96 -4.12 14.50
N PRO A 131 -5.75 -5.04 13.92
CA PRO A 131 -6.64 -4.72 12.82
C PRO A 131 -7.87 -3.95 13.31
N ALA A 132 -8.37 -3.05 12.46
CA ALA A 132 -9.66 -2.41 12.69
C ALA A 132 -10.80 -3.46 12.70
N PRO A 133 -11.90 -3.24 13.45
CA PRO A 133 -13.02 -4.18 13.49
C PRO A 133 -13.86 -4.20 12.20
N MET A 134 -13.66 -3.22 11.30
CA MET A 134 -14.41 -3.07 10.05
C MET A 134 -14.00 -4.13 9.02
N ASN A 135 -14.96 -4.55 8.20
CA ASN A 135 -14.70 -5.39 7.03
C ASN A 135 -15.06 -4.62 5.76
N ASN A 136 -14.04 -4.10 5.07
CA ASN A 136 -14.19 -3.46 3.77
C ASN A 136 -13.89 -4.51 2.69
N THR A 137 -14.95 -5.17 2.19
CA THR A 137 -14.85 -6.29 1.23
C THR A 137 -15.54 -5.95 -0.09
N GLN A 138 -15.20 -6.69 -1.14
CA GLN A 138 -15.79 -6.52 -2.46
C GLN A 138 -17.30 -6.73 -2.42
N SER A 139 -18.03 -5.86 -3.13
CA SER A 139 -19.48 -5.97 -3.28
C SER A 139 -19.90 -5.44 -4.64
N LEU A 140 -21.08 -5.89 -5.10
CA LEU A 140 -21.73 -5.36 -6.28
C LEU A 140 -22.83 -4.40 -5.84
N ALA A 141 -22.88 -3.24 -6.48
CA ALA A 141 -23.90 -2.22 -6.23
C ALA A 141 -24.58 -1.84 -7.53
N MET A 142 -25.88 -1.53 -7.43
CA MET A 142 -26.68 -0.98 -8.52
C MET A 142 -27.66 0.05 -7.94
N THR A 143 -28.16 0.96 -8.76
CA THR A 143 -29.19 1.91 -8.31
C THR A 143 -30.47 1.17 -7.95
N GLN A 144 -31.19 1.66 -6.93
CA GLN A 144 -32.44 1.04 -6.49
C GLN A 144 -33.48 0.97 -7.63
N GLU A 145 -33.60 2.03 -8.42
CA GLU A 145 -34.49 2.08 -9.59
C GLU A 145 -34.19 0.95 -10.58
N LYS A 146 -32.91 0.70 -10.89
CA LYS A 146 -32.51 -0.39 -11.78
C LYS A 146 -32.74 -1.76 -11.15
N ALA A 147 -32.42 -1.92 -9.86
CA ALA A 147 -32.71 -3.17 -9.15
C ALA A 147 -34.20 -3.53 -9.22
N GLU A 148 -35.08 -2.55 -9.00
CA GLU A 148 -36.52 -2.72 -9.08
C GLU A 148 -37.00 -2.97 -10.52
N GLN A 149 -36.48 -2.23 -11.50
CA GLN A 149 -36.81 -2.38 -12.92
C GLN A 149 -36.51 -3.80 -13.43
N TYR A 150 -35.34 -4.34 -13.11
CA TYR A 150 -34.90 -5.67 -13.56
C TYR A 150 -35.27 -6.79 -12.58
N GLY A 151 -35.88 -6.46 -11.44
CA GLY A 151 -36.22 -7.45 -10.40
C GLY A 151 -35.00 -8.12 -9.75
N ILE A 152 -33.86 -7.43 -9.70
CA ILE A 152 -32.59 -7.95 -9.19
C ILE A 152 -32.52 -7.75 -7.68
N ARG A 153 -32.47 -8.85 -6.91
CA ARG A 153 -32.32 -8.82 -5.45
C ARG A 153 -31.13 -9.65 -4.96
N THR A 154 -30.67 -10.58 -5.77
CA THR A 154 -29.55 -11.47 -5.49
C THR A 154 -28.52 -11.40 -6.62
N ILE A 155 -27.30 -11.88 -6.34
CA ILE A 155 -26.28 -12.03 -7.38
C ILE A 155 -26.75 -13.01 -8.47
N SER A 156 -27.50 -14.06 -8.12
CA SER A 156 -28.07 -14.98 -9.10
C SER A 156 -29.05 -14.29 -10.06
N ASP A 157 -29.88 -13.37 -9.56
CA ASP A 157 -30.78 -12.59 -10.43
C ASP A 157 -29.98 -11.70 -11.38
N LEU A 158 -28.93 -11.04 -10.87
CA LEU A 158 -28.02 -10.22 -11.66
C LEU A 158 -27.34 -11.04 -12.76
N VAL A 159 -26.80 -12.21 -12.42
CA VAL A 159 -26.10 -13.11 -13.35
C VAL A 159 -27.05 -13.60 -14.45
N SER A 160 -28.30 -13.93 -14.11
CA SER A 160 -29.30 -14.36 -15.11
C SER A 160 -29.65 -13.30 -16.16
N GLN A 161 -29.28 -12.04 -15.91
CA GLN A 161 -29.54 -10.89 -16.78
C GLN A 161 -28.25 -10.15 -17.19
N ALA A 162 -27.07 -10.72 -16.91
CA ALA A 162 -25.79 -10.03 -17.08
C ALA A 162 -25.58 -9.51 -18.51
N GLU A 163 -26.01 -10.25 -19.53
CA GLU A 163 -25.90 -9.88 -20.95
C GLU A 163 -26.68 -8.60 -21.33
N GLN A 164 -27.51 -8.06 -20.44
CA GLN A 164 -28.26 -6.81 -20.61
C GLN A 164 -27.74 -5.68 -19.72
N LEU A 165 -26.68 -5.93 -18.96
CA LEU A 165 -26.16 -5.03 -17.94
C LEU A 165 -24.75 -4.58 -18.30
N THR A 166 -24.48 -3.30 -18.05
CA THR A 166 -23.11 -2.77 -18.03
C THR A 166 -22.60 -2.79 -16.60
N ILE A 167 -21.42 -3.38 -16.38
CA ILE A 167 -20.71 -3.30 -15.10
C ILE A 167 -19.52 -2.34 -15.24
N VAL A 168 -19.34 -1.49 -14.23
CA VAL A 168 -18.16 -0.63 -14.08
C VAL A 168 -17.35 -1.15 -12.89
N THR A 169 -16.07 -1.44 -13.10
CA THR A 169 -15.19 -2.05 -12.09
C THR A 169 -13.86 -1.33 -12.03
N THR A 170 -13.02 -1.66 -11.03
CA THR A 170 -11.58 -1.38 -11.13
C THR A 170 -10.91 -2.44 -12.01
N PRO A 171 -9.72 -2.18 -12.59
CA PRO A 171 -8.92 -3.21 -13.25
C PRO A 171 -8.64 -4.40 -12.33
N GLU A 172 -8.33 -4.14 -11.06
CA GLU A 172 -8.00 -5.17 -10.08
C GLU A 172 -9.14 -6.19 -9.89
N PHE A 173 -10.40 -5.74 -9.87
CA PHE A 173 -11.56 -6.62 -9.69
C PHE A 173 -11.68 -7.69 -10.80
N GLN A 174 -11.18 -7.42 -12.00
CA GLN A 174 -11.23 -8.37 -13.11
C GLN A 174 -10.24 -9.51 -12.96
N GLU A 175 -9.11 -9.26 -12.31
CA GLU A 175 -7.98 -10.19 -12.24
C GLU A 175 -7.92 -10.97 -10.93
N ARG A 176 -8.42 -10.38 -9.84
CA ARG A 176 -8.34 -10.98 -8.51
C ARG A 176 -9.15 -12.26 -8.38
N GLU A 177 -8.61 -13.25 -7.66
CA GLU A 177 -9.30 -14.52 -7.39
C GLU A 177 -10.63 -14.34 -6.63
N ASP A 178 -10.71 -13.33 -5.75
CA ASP A 178 -11.89 -12.93 -5.01
C ASP A 178 -12.73 -11.83 -5.71
N GLY A 179 -12.40 -11.52 -6.97
CA GLY A 179 -13.14 -10.60 -7.84
C GLY A 179 -14.06 -11.32 -8.83
N LEU A 180 -14.09 -10.86 -10.09
CA LEU A 180 -14.90 -11.45 -11.16
C LEU A 180 -14.63 -12.95 -11.40
N PRO A 181 -13.37 -13.45 -11.39
CA PRO A 181 -13.09 -14.89 -11.45
C PRO A 181 -13.76 -15.69 -10.33
N GLY A 182 -13.74 -15.17 -9.09
CA GLY A 182 -14.41 -15.80 -7.95
C GLY A 182 -15.92 -15.80 -8.12
N LEU A 183 -16.48 -14.70 -8.62
CA LEU A 183 -17.91 -14.57 -8.92
C LEU A 183 -18.36 -15.61 -9.96
N LYS A 184 -17.61 -15.74 -11.07
CA LYS A 184 -17.88 -16.75 -12.12
C LYS A 184 -17.76 -18.18 -11.58
N ARG A 185 -16.78 -18.46 -10.72
CA ARG A 185 -16.61 -19.78 -10.09
C ARG A 185 -17.82 -20.19 -9.24
N VAL A 186 -18.45 -19.24 -8.54
CA VAL A 186 -19.58 -19.51 -7.63
C VAL A 186 -20.92 -19.49 -8.37
N TYR A 187 -21.11 -18.57 -9.32
CA TYR A 187 -22.41 -18.33 -9.95
C TYR A 187 -22.51 -18.84 -11.39
N GLY A 188 -21.45 -19.47 -11.93
CA GLY A 188 -21.38 -19.99 -13.29
C GLY A 188 -20.73 -19.01 -14.26
N GLU A 189 -20.49 -19.46 -15.49
CA GLU A 189 -19.98 -18.59 -16.55
C GLU A 189 -21.09 -17.67 -17.07
N PHE A 190 -20.78 -16.36 -17.10
CA PHE A 190 -21.63 -15.31 -17.64
C PHE A 190 -20.76 -14.16 -18.13
N ASP A 191 -21.29 -13.33 -19.02
CA ASP A 191 -20.63 -12.10 -19.43
C ASP A 191 -21.63 -10.94 -19.36
N PHE A 192 -21.10 -9.77 -18.97
CA PHE A 192 -21.87 -8.54 -19.03
C PHE A 192 -21.96 -8.03 -20.47
N GLU A 193 -23.03 -7.31 -20.81
CA GLU A 193 -23.13 -6.61 -22.11
C GLU A 193 -21.87 -5.76 -22.36
N ARG A 194 -21.46 -5.04 -21.31
CA ARG A 194 -20.24 -4.25 -21.29
C ARG A 194 -19.58 -4.35 -19.91
N LEU A 195 -18.26 -4.47 -19.94
CA LEU A 195 -17.41 -4.35 -18.77
C LEU A 195 -16.49 -3.15 -18.97
N ILE A 196 -16.55 -2.17 -18.09
CA ILE A 196 -15.78 -0.93 -18.19
C ILE A 196 -14.85 -0.82 -16.97
N PRO A 197 -13.52 -1.03 -17.13
CA PRO A 197 -12.56 -0.69 -16.10
C PRO A 197 -12.39 0.82 -15.98
N VAL A 198 -12.38 1.33 -14.74
CA VAL A 198 -12.07 2.72 -14.41
C VAL A 198 -11.22 2.79 -13.15
N ASP A 199 -10.59 3.93 -12.90
CA ASP A 199 -9.91 4.19 -11.63
C ASP A 199 -10.89 4.10 -10.44
N ALA A 200 -10.39 3.71 -9.26
CA ALA A 200 -11.24 3.43 -8.09
C ALA A 200 -12.14 4.60 -7.69
N GLY A 201 -11.70 5.85 -7.87
CA GLY A 201 -12.48 7.05 -7.59
C GLY A 201 -13.64 7.29 -8.56
N LEU A 202 -13.56 6.79 -9.80
CA LEU A 202 -14.54 7.06 -10.86
C LEU A 202 -15.70 6.05 -10.86
N ARG A 203 -15.57 4.90 -10.20
CA ARG A 203 -16.59 3.82 -10.21
C ARG A 203 -17.97 4.28 -9.71
N TYR A 204 -18.01 5.27 -8.81
CA TYR A 204 -19.27 5.79 -8.28
C TYR A 204 -20.01 6.69 -9.28
N GLU A 205 -19.32 7.27 -10.26
CA GLU A 205 -19.97 8.05 -11.34
C GLU A 205 -20.88 7.17 -12.19
N ALA A 206 -20.66 5.85 -12.20
CA ALA A 206 -21.54 4.90 -12.87
C ALA A 206 -22.91 4.73 -12.18
N LEU A 207 -23.06 5.24 -10.95
CA LEU A 207 -24.28 5.14 -10.15
C LEU A 207 -25.04 6.48 -10.04
N ILE A 208 -24.59 7.52 -10.76
CA ILE A 208 -25.15 8.88 -10.73
C ILE A 208 -25.75 9.24 -12.10
#